data_AF-A0A081CN92-F1
#
_entry.id   AF-A0A081CN92-F1
#
_cell.length_a   1.000
_cell.length_b   1.000
_cell.length_c   1.000
_cell.angle_alpha   90.00
_cell.angle_beta   90.00
_cell.angle_gamma   90.00
#
_symmetry.space_group_name_H-M   'P 1'
#
loop_
_entity.id
_entity.type
_entity.pdbx_description
1 polymer ?
#
loop_
_entity_poly.entity_id
_entity_poly.type
_entity_poly.pdbx_seq_one_letter_code
_entity_poly.pdbx_strand_id
1 'polypeptide(L)'
;MIFDFAGLAQGLLLALFATATVVSAHPGEAPPTPREIAAGKLYRRSAQTQYNRCNGSHQSLQRRHAVNTQVHRRQKLLEQLRAHATRRRSGSDYASDVLETSHVSNRTDITSNSTTSAVFANSTDACVLQPEVTIGPYWVSGELLRSNLTDEQPGVPLYLDAQFVDINTCDPVPDLYWEIWNCNSTGVYSGVVASGNGNVEDESNLNTTFLRGVQRTDENGAAQFQTIFPGHYTGRAHHIHVVAHINATLLSNNTLANSADTGAVHIGQ
;
A
#
# COMPACT_ATOMS: atom_id res chain seq x y z
N MET A 1 -16.74 -49.48 48.61
CA MET A 1 -16.66 -48.05 48.28
C MET A 1 -16.62 -47.95 46.77
N ILE A 2 -17.77 -47.62 46.18
CA ILE A 2 -17.97 -47.52 44.72
C ILE A 2 -17.55 -46.10 44.35
N PHE A 3 -16.51 -45.96 43.52
CA PHE A 3 -16.14 -44.66 42.96
C PHE A 3 -17.06 -44.39 41.77
N ASP A 4 -17.82 -43.30 41.89
CA ASP A 4 -18.77 -42.80 40.91
C ASP A 4 -18.02 -42.20 39.71
N PHE A 5 -18.07 -42.88 38.56
CA PHE A 5 -17.44 -42.46 37.31
C PHE A 5 -18.32 -41.50 36.49
N ALA A 6 -19.37 -40.92 37.07
CA ALA A 6 -20.31 -40.05 36.33
C ALA A 6 -19.84 -38.58 36.17
N GLY A 7 -18.75 -38.15 36.83
CA GLY A 7 -18.35 -36.73 36.87
C GLY A 7 -17.42 -36.24 35.75
N LEU A 8 -16.83 -37.12 34.94
CA LEU A 8 -15.77 -36.75 33.97
C LEU A 8 -16.25 -36.59 32.52
N ALA A 9 -17.47 -37.00 32.19
CA ALA A 9 -18.02 -36.88 30.84
C ALA A 9 -18.77 -35.55 30.58
N GLN A 10 -19.05 -34.76 31.63
CA GLN A 10 -19.80 -33.50 31.52
C GLN A 10 -18.92 -32.25 31.45
N GLY A 11 -17.61 -32.37 31.73
CA GLY A 11 -16.65 -31.27 31.64
C GLY A 11 -16.05 -31.03 30.24
N LEU A 12 -16.17 -31.99 29.31
CA LEU A 12 -15.52 -31.90 27.99
C LEU A 12 -16.44 -31.43 26.84
N LEU A 13 -17.76 -31.33 27.07
CA LEU A 13 -18.73 -30.92 26.05
C LEU A 13 -19.05 -29.41 26.06
N LEU A 14 -18.58 -28.65 27.06
CA LEU A 14 -18.80 -27.20 27.16
C LEU A 14 -17.61 -26.36 26.68
N ALA A 15 -16.48 -26.98 26.32
CA ALA A 15 -15.28 -26.26 25.86
C ALA A 15 -15.21 -26.09 24.32
N LEU A 16 -16.17 -26.63 23.56
CA LEU A 16 -16.14 -26.65 22.08
C LEU A 16 -17.00 -25.56 21.41
N PHE A 17 -17.66 -24.67 22.15
CA PHE A 17 -18.56 -23.66 21.60
C PHE A 17 -18.11 -22.20 21.75
N ALA A 18 -16.90 -21.92 22.24
CA ALA A 18 -16.49 -20.55 22.59
C ALA A 18 -15.31 -19.96 21.79
N THR A 19 -14.95 -20.51 20.62
CA THR A 19 -13.96 -19.87 19.75
C THR A 19 -14.33 -19.97 18.27
N ALA A 20 -15.58 -19.63 17.93
CA ALA A 20 -15.84 -19.01 16.65
C ALA A 20 -15.85 -17.50 16.89
N THR A 21 -14.67 -16.91 17.11
CA THR A 21 -14.52 -15.47 16.91
C THR A 21 -14.81 -15.23 15.44
N VAL A 22 -16.05 -14.83 15.13
CA VAL A 22 -16.36 -14.23 13.84
C VAL A 22 -15.55 -12.95 13.82
N VAL A 23 -14.36 -13.01 13.20
CA VAL A 23 -13.60 -11.83 12.88
C VAL A 23 -14.42 -11.09 11.83
N SER A 24 -15.30 -10.20 12.31
CA SER A 24 -16.02 -9.28 11.44
C SER A 24 -15.02 -8.21 11.05
N ALA A 25 -14.33 -8.47 9.94
CA ALA A 25 -13.28 -7.59 9.44
C ALA A 25 -13.82 -6.26 8.90
N HIS A 26 -15.15 -6.01 8.91
CA HIS A 26 -15.83 -4.84 8.33
C HIS A 26 -17.18 -4.50 9.03
N PRO A 27 -17.25 -3.96 10.27
CA PRO A 27 -18.52 -3.47 10.83
C PRO A 27 -18.96 -2.18 10.11
N GLY A 28 -20.12 -2.21 9.45
CA GLY A 28 -20.78 -1.02 8.89
C GLY A 28 -20.60 -0.78 7.38
N GLU A 29 -19.71 -1.51 6.70
CA GLU A 29 -19.63 -1.50 5.24
C GLU A 29 -20.23 -2.82 4.71
N ALA A 30 -21.30 -2.71 3.91
CA ALA A 30 -21.89 -3.90 3.31
C ALA A 30 -20.82 -4.59 2.42
N PRO A 31 -20.66 -5.92 2.49
CA PRO A 31 -19.79 -6.62 1.57
C PRO A 31 -20.16 -6.24 0.13
N PRO A 32 -19.17 -6.06 -0.76
CA PRO A 32 -19.45 -5.67 -2.14
C PRO A 32 -20.39 -6.70 -2.77
N THR A 33 -21.43 -6.20 -3.43
CA THR A 33 -22.40 -7.04 -4.13
C THR A 33 -21.69 -7.87 -5.20
N PRO A 34 -22.25 -9.03 -5.61
CA PRO A 34 -21.71 -9.81 -6.72
C PRO A 34 -21.50 -8.99 -8.00
N ARG A 35 -22.36 -7.98 -8.23
CA ARG A 35 -22.25 -7.05 -9.36
C ARG A 35 -21.03 -6.14 -9.24
N GLU A 36 -20.78 -5.55 -8.06
CA GLU A 36 -19.58 -4.73 -7.80
C GLU A 36 -18.31 -5.55 -7.89
N ILE A 37 -18.31 -6.78 -7.36
CA ILE A 37 -17.19 -7.72 -7.50
C ILE A 37 -16.94 -8.03 -8.97
N ALA A 38 -17.99 -8.31 -9.75
CA ALA A 38 -17.87 -8.59 -11.19
C ALA A 38 -17.37 -7.37 -11.96
N ALA A 39 -17.88 -6.17 -11.66
CA ALA A 39 -17.44 -4.92 -12.26
C ALA A 39 -15.95 -4.64 -11.96
N GLY A 40 -15.52 -4.78 -10.71
CA GLY A 40 -14.12 -4.61 -10.33
C GLY A 40 -13.20 -5.66 -10.95
N LYS A 41 -13.66 -6.90 -11.12
CA LYS A 41 -12.91 -7.93 -11.89
C LYS A 41 -12.80 -7.55 -13.37
N LEU A 42 -13.88 -7.07 -13.98
CA LEU A 42 -13.89 -6.66 -15.39
C LEU A 42 -12.98 -5.45 -15.64
N TYR A 43 -13.05 -4.44 -14.77
CA TYR A 43 -12.20 -3.25 -14.85
C TYR A 43 -10.71 -3.64 -14.79
N ARG A 44 -10.30 -4.41 -13.78
CA ARG A 44 -8.91 -4.87 -13.65
C ARG A 44 -8.45 -5.68 -14.85
N ARG A 45 -9.29 -6.59 -15.37
CA ARG A 45 -8.98 -7.36 -16.59
C ARG A 45 -8.82 -6.46 -17.82
N SER A 46 -9.71 -5.49 -18.00
CA SER A 46 -9.65 -4.54 -19.12
C SER A 46 -8.38 -3.70 -19.06
N ALA A 47 -8.10 -3.07 -17.91
CA ALA A 47 -6.92 -2.23 -17.75
C ALA A 47 -5.61 -3.04 -17.80
N GLN A 48 -5.57 -4.29 -17.29
CA GLN A 48 -4.42 -5.18 -17.49
C GLN A 48 -4.22 -5.50 -18.97
N THR A 49 -5.30 -5.77 -19.70
CA THR A 49 -5.23 -6.04 -21.15
C THR A 49 -4.69 -4.82 -21.90
N GLN A 50 -5.12 -3.61 -21.53
CA GLN A 50 -4.60 -2.37 -22.11
C GLN A 50 -3.12 -2.17 -21.78
N TYR A 51 -2.72 -2.35 -20.52
CA TYR A 51 -1.33 -2.28 -20.11
C TYR A 51 -0.45 -3.32 -20.83
N ASN A 52 -0.93 -4.55 -21.02
CA ASN A 52 -0.20 -5.60 -21.72
C ASN A 52 0.06 -5.26 -23.20
N ARG A 53 -0.76 -4.40 -23.84
CA ARG A 53 -0.47 -3.87 -25.18
C ARG A 53 0.80 -3.01 -25.19
N CYS A 54 1.07 -2.33 -24.07
CA CYS A 54 2.31 -1.59 -23.88
C CYS A 54 3.52 -2.48 -23.56
N ASN A 55 3.30 -3.73 -23.13
CA ASN A 55 4.37 -4.68 -22.82
C ASN A 55 4.90 -5.38 -24.09
N GLY A 56 4.02 -5.68 -25.05
CA GLY A 56 4.37 -6.37 -26.29
C GLY A 56 4.92 -5.48 -27.41
N SER A 57 4.99 -4.16 -27.19
CA SER A 57 5.32 -3.21 -28.24
C SER A 57 6.56 -2.39 -27.91
N HIS A 58 7.45 -2.27 -28.89
CA HIS A 58 8.52 -1.29 -28.88
C HIS A 58 8.02 0.18 -28.99
N GLN A 59 6.75 0.48 -28.66
CA GLN A 59 6.06 1.73 -29.04
C GLN A 59 6.66 2.99 -28.43
N SER A 60 7.23 2.93 -27.21
CA SER A 60 7.81 4.10 -26.55
C SER A 60 9.28 3.86 -26.14
N LEU A 61 10.20 4.62 -26.73
CA LEU A 61 11.59 4.71 -26.27
C LEU A 61 11.65 5.26 -24.84
N GLN A 62 10.78 6.21 -24.51
CA GLN A 62 10.69 6.86 -23.21
C GLN A 62 10.31 5.87 -22.11
N ARG A 63 9.34 4.99 -22.36
CA ARG A 63 8.96 3.93 -21.41
C ARG A 63 10.11 2.98 -21.11
N ARG A 64 10.83 2.52 -22.15
CA ARG A 64 11.99 1.64 -21.96
C ARG A 64 13.08 2.33 -21.14
N HIS A 65 13.34 3.59 -21.44
CA HIS A 65 14.27 4.40 -20.66
C HIS A 65 13.81 4.52 -19.20
N ALA A 66 12.54 4.89 -18.98
CA ALA A 66 11.94 5.06 -17.67
C ALA A 66 12.01 3.77 -16.83
N VAL A 67 11.68 2.61 -17.41
CA VAL A 67 11.79 1.30 -16.73
C VAL A 67 13.23 1.02 -16.33
N ASN A 68 14.19 1.20 -17.24
CA ASN A 68 15.61 0.99 -16.93
C ASN A 68 16.08 1.93 -15.83
N THR A 69 15.73 3.21 -15.91
CA THR A 69 16.05 4.22 -14.88
C THR A 69 15.48 3.81 -13.52
N GLN A 70 14.25 3.29 -13.47
CA GLN A 70 13.65 2.82 -12.22
C GLN A 70 14.34 1.60 -11.61
N VAL A 71 14.77 0.65 -12.44
CA VAL A 71 15.56 -0.50 -11.97
C VAL A 71 16.86 -0.04 -11.32
N HIS A 72 17.56 0.91 -11.94
CA HIS A 72 18.81 1.47 -11.39
C HIS A 72 18.56 2.23 -10.08
N ARG A 73 17.48 3.02 -10.02
CA ARG A 73 17.09 3.75 -8.81
C ARG A 73 16.80 2.83 -7.63
N ARG A 74 16.02 1.77 -7.85
CA ARG A 74 15.72 0.74 -6.84
C ARG A 74 16.97 0.04 -6.36
N GLN A 75 17.87 -0.32 -7.29
CA GLN A 75 19.14 -0.94 -6.94
C GLN A 75 19.99 -0.02 -6.05
N LYS A 76 20.14 1.25 -6.42
CA LYS A 76 20.88 2.24 -5.63
C LYS A 76 20.28 2.43 -4.24
N LEU A 77 18.95 2.53 -4.13
CA LEU A 77 18.27 2.63 -2.84
C LEU A 77 18.55 1.40 -1.97
N LEU A 78 18.43 0.18 -2.53
CA LEU A 78 18.73 -1.04 -1.80
C LEU A 78 20.19 -1.14 -1.35
N GLU A 79 21.14 -0.71 -2.18
CA GLU A 79 22.56 -0.62 -1.80
C GLU A 79 22.78 0.35 -0.63
N GLN A 80 22.16 1.54 -0.68
CA GLN A 80 22.20 2.51 0.41
C GLN A 80 21.60 1.95 1.70
N LEU A 81 20.42 1.33 1.64
CA LEU A 81 19.76 0.73 2.79
C LEU A 81 20.59 -0.40 3.40
N ARG A 82 21.21 -1.24 2.56
CA ARG A 82 22.11 -2.33 3.02
C ARG A 82 23.38 -1.80 3.66
N ALA A 83 23.91 -0.67 3.20
CA ALA A 83 25.09 -0.04 3.80
C ALA A 83 24.79 0.56 5.19
N HIS A 84 23.59 1.12 5.38
CA HIS A 84 23.17 1.70 6.66
C HIS A 84 22.62 0.67 7.65
N ALA A 85 22.25 -0.52 7.18
CA ALA A 85 21.86 -1.63 8.04
C ALA A 85 23.08 -2.16 8.82
N THR A 86 23.30 -1.61 10.02
CA THR A 86 24.38 -2.01 10.96
C THR A 86 24.32 -3.48 11.38
N ARG A 87 23.18 -4.14 11.17
CA ARG A 87 23.07 -5.59 11.17
C ARG A 87 22.56 -6.00 9.79
N ARG A 88 23.44 -6.58 8.95
CA ARG A 88 22.95 -7.66 8.08
C ARG A 88 22.21 -8.60 9.02
N ARG A 89 20.93 -8.86 8.79
CA ARG A 89 20.26 -10.06 9.32
C ARG A 89 20.93 -11.28 8.67
N SER A 90 22.21 -11.47 8.93
CA SER A 90 22.97 -12.64 8.56
C SER A 90 22.43 -13.74 9.48
N GLY A 91 21.36 -14.39 9.02
CA GLY A 91 20.62 -15.36 9.80
C GLY A 91 19.61 -14.74 10.77
N SER A 92 18.59 -14.03 10.29
CA SER A 92 17.34 -14.16 11.05
C SER A 92 16.86 -15.58 10.79
N ASP A 93 16.77 -16.41 11.82
CA ASP A 93 16.27 -17.80 11.74
C ASP A 93 14.92 -17.89 11.00
N TYR A 94 14.20 -16.77 10.92
CA TYR A 94 12.92 -16.61 10.22
C TYR A 94 13.01 -16.40 8.69
N ALA A 95 14.19 -16.08 8.11
CA ALA A 95 14.27 -15.77 6.67
C ALA A 95 14.07 -17.02 5.81
N SER A 96 14.63 -18.16 6.23
CA SER A 96 14.35 -19.47 5.62
C SER A 96 12.87 -19.83 5.76
N ASP A 97 12.31 -19.69 6.96
CA ASP A 97 10.90 -20.02 7.23
C ASP A 97 9.94 -19.19 6.35
N VAL A 98 10.21 -17.90 6.18
CA VAL A 98 9.42 -17.01 5.31
C VAL A 98 9.58 -17.39 3.84
N LEU A 99 10.79 -17.73 3.39
CA LEU A 99 11.03 -18.11 2.00
C LEU A 99 10.45 -19.49 1.67
N GLU A 100 10.39 -20.40 2.65
CA GLU A 100 9.78 -21.72 2.53
C GLU A 100 8.25 -21.68 2.66
N THR A 101 7.70 -20.63 3.26
CA THR A 101 6.26 -20.40 3.30
C THR A 101 5.73 -20.08 1.91
N SER A 102 4.76 -20.87 1.44
CA SER A 102 4.08 -20.57 0.18
C SER A 102 3.28 -19.27 0.30
N HIS A 103 3.71 -18.24 -0.41
CA HIS A 103 2.97 -16.97 -0.56
C HIS A 103 1.97 -17.01 -1.72
N VAL A 104 1.55 -18.22 -2.14
CA VAL A 104 0.68 -18.42 -3.33
C VAL A 104 1.31 -17.86 -4.61
N SER A 105 2.63 -17.75 -4.64
CA SER A 105 3.41 -17.39 -5.82
C SER A 105 3.82 -18.64 -6.59
N ASN A 106 3.74 -18.57 -7.92
CA ASN A 106 4.25 -19.62 -8.83
C ASN A 106 5.66 -19.31 -9.36
N ARG A 107 6.28 -18.20 -8.92
CA ARG A 107 7.64 -17.82 -9.32
C ARG A 107 8.66 -18.65 -8.56
N THR A 108 9.31 -19.58 -9.25
CA THR A 108 10.40 -20.43 -8.71
C THR A 108 11.79 -19.91 -9.05
N ASP A 109 11.88 -18.88 -9.89
CA ASP A 109 13.13 -18.24 -10.33
C ASP A 109 13.68 -17.20 -9.33
N ILE A 110 12.90 -16.85 -8.30
CA ILE A 110 13.34 -15.96 -7.23
C ILE A 110 13.97 -16.78 -6.10
N THR A 111 15.25 -16.53 -5.85
CA THR A 111 16.07 -17.17 -4.81
C THR A 111 16.72 -16.10 -3.94
N SER A 112 17.36 -16.52 -2.85
CA SER A 112 18.17 -15.62 -2.00
C SER A 112 19.31 -14.91 -2.75
N ASN A 113 19.73 -15.45 -3.90
CA ASN A 113 20.79 -14.89 -4.75
C ASN A 113 20.26 -14.08 -5.94
N SER A 114 18.94 -13.94 -6.09
CA SER A 114 18.36 -13.19 -7.21
C SER A 114 18.76 -11.71 -7.16
N THR A 115 19.09 -11.16 -8.33
CA THR A 115 19.44 -9.74 -8.46
C THR A 115 18.19 -8.87 -8.30
N THR A 116 18.38 -7.61 -7.92
CA THR A 116 17.29 -6.61 -7.88
C THR A 116 16.54 -6.56 -9.20
N SER A 117 17.23 -6.63 -10.33
CA SER A 117 16.59 -6.65 -11.65
C SER A 117 15.71 -7.89 -11.86
N ALA A 118 16.13 -9.08 -11.39
CA ALA A 118 15.29 -10.28 -11.49
C ALA A 118 13.99 -10.16 -10.67
N VAL A 119 14.03 -9.45 -9.55
CA VAL A 119 12.88 -9.21 -8.67
C VAL A 119 11.97 -8.10 -9.20
N PHE A 120 12.54 -6.96 -9.62
CA PHE A 120 11.80 -5.72 -9.87
C PHE A 120 11.74 -5.25 -11.34
N ALA A 121 12.55 -5.82 -12.24
CA ALA A 121 12.56 -5.43 -13.66
C ALA A 121 11.67 -6.31 -14.54
N ASN A 122 11.45 -7.56 -14.13
CA ASN A 122 10.73 -8.56 -14.93
C ASN A 122 9.25 -8.70 -14.52
N SER A 123 8.69 -7.77 -13.75
CA SER A 123 7.24 -7.75 -13.51
C SER A 123 6.56 -7.10 -14.72
N THR A 124 6.18 -7.91 -15.69
CA THR A 124 5.18 -7.54 -16.70
C THR A 124 3.82 -7.24 -16.08
N ASP A 125 3.67 -7.53 -14.78
CA ASP A 125 2.51 -7.26 -13.96
C ASP A 125 2.61 -5.84 -13.38
N ALA A 126 2.21 -4.83 -14.14
CA ALA A 126 1.88 -3.56 -13.50
C ALA A 126 0.69 -3.75 -12.58
N CYS A 127 0.75 -3.12 -11.40
CA CYS A 127 -0.42 -2.92 -10.58
C CYS A 127 -1.40 -2.04 -11.36
N VAL A 128 -2.43 -2.66 -11.92
CA VAL A 128 -3.59 -1.94 -12.44
C VAL A 128 -4.33 -1.33 -11.27
N LEU A 129 -4.48 0.00 -11.28
CA LEU A 129 -5.23 0.73 -10.26
C LEU A 129 -6.60 0.05 -10.05
N GLN A 130 -7.03 -0.07 -8.80
CA GLN A 130 -8.38 -0.53 -8.50
C GLN A 130 -9.38 0.50 -9.07
N PRO A 131 -10.64 0.12 -9.39
CA PRO A 131 -11.66 1.14 -9.62
C PRO A 131 -11.67 2.16 -8.49
N GLU A 132 -11.97 3.41 -8.83
CA GLU A 132 -12.06 4.48 -7.85
C GLU A 132 -12.97 4.07 -6.69
N VAL A 133 -12.49 4.32 -5.47
CA VAL A 133 -13.25 4.09 -4.24
C VAL A 133 -13.55 5.42 -3.58
N THR A 134 -14.40 5.38 -2.55
CA THR A 134 -14.61 6.58 -1.72
C THR A 134 -13.29 7.00 -1.07
N ILE A 135 -13.04 8.30 -1.04
CA ILE A 135 -11.83 8.89 -0.44
C ILE A 135 -11.68 8.51 1.04
N GLY A 136 -12.78 8.13 1.72
CA GLY A 136 -12.79 7.77 3.12
C GLY A 136 -12.76 8.98 4.05
N PRO A 137 -13.05 8.79 5.35
CA PRO A 137 -13.33 9.88 6.27
C PRO A 137 -12.07 10.60 6.81
N TYR A 138 -10.87 10.10 6.48
CA TYR A 138 -9.61 10.53 7.10
C TYR A 138 -8.66 11.24 6.13
N TRP A 139 -9.17 11.63 4.96
CA TRP A 139 -8.46 12.54 4.07
C TRP A 139 -8.49 13.96 4.65
N VAL A 140 -7.36 14.66 4.58
CA VAL A 140 -7.24 16.06 5.03
C VAL A 140 -6.62 16.88 3.90
N SER A 141 -7.03 18.13 3.75
CA SER A 141 -6.47 19.02 2.74
C SER A 141 -5.18 19.68 3.24
N GLY A 142 -4.32 20.12 2.31
CA GLY A 142 -3.11 20.85 2.65
C GLY A 142 -1.90 19.97 2.98
N GLU A 143 -1.86 18.75 2.46
CA GLU A 143 -0.73 17.84 2.63
C GLU A 143 0.57 18.41 2.03
N LEU A 144 1.69 18.10 2.69
CA LEU A 144 3.01 18.62 2.35
C LEU A 144 3.66 17.81 1.23
N LEU A 145 4.36 18.50 0.33
CA LEU A 145 5.28 17.87 -0.62
C LEU A 145 6.54 17.41 0.12
N ARG A 146 6.64 16.10 0.36
CA ARG A 146 7.75 15.49 1.11
C ARG A 146 7.87 14.00 0.80
N SER A 147 9.11 13.49 0.83
CA SER A 147 9.41 12.09 0.54
C SER A 147 9.40 11.20 1.79
N ASN A 148 9.83 11.71 2.95
CA ASN A 148 9.76 10.98 4.21
C ASN A 148 8.50 11.38 4.96
N LEU A 149 7.60 10.42 5.14
CA LEU A 149 6.31 10.59 5.80
C LEU A 149 6.34 10.05 7.23
N THR A 150 7.42 9.40 7.66
CA THR A 150 7.40 8.60 8.89
C THR A 150 7.10 9.42 10.14
N ASP A 151 7.63 10.65 10.23
CA ASP A 151 7.54 11.50 11.43
C ASP A 151 7.78 10.70 12.72
N GLU A 152 8.82 9.86 12.67
CA GLU A 152 9.27 8.97 13.76
C GLU A 152 8.25 7.92 14.22
N GLN A 153 7.18 7.68 13.47
CA GLN A 153 6.19 6.65 13.79
C GLN A 153 6.86 5.25 13.84
N PRO A 154 6.61 4.47 14.91
CA PRO A 154 7.14 3.12 15.02
C PRO A 154 6.41 2.18 14.05
N GLY A 155 7.17 1.32 13.38
CA GLY A 155 6.62 0.32 12.48
C GLY A 155 7.70 -0.35 11.63
N VAL A 156 7.25 -1.18 10.68
CA VAL A 156 8.14 -1.77 9.67
C VAL A 156 8.37 -0.72 8.58
N PRO A 157 9.61 -0.26 8.33
CA PRO A 157 9.87 0.72 7.28
C PRO A 157 9.42 0.20 5.91
N LEU A 158 8.73 1.05 5.16
CA LEU A 158 8.24 0.76 3.83
C LEU A 158 8.72 1.85 2.86
N TYR A 159 9.43 1.43 1.81
CA TYR A 159 9.86 2.30 0.72
C TYR A 159 8.94 2.07 -0.47
N LEU A 160 8.04 3.02 -0.70
CA LEU A 160 7.08 2.98 -1.79
C LEU A 160 7.69 3.62 -3.02
N ASP A 161 7.65 2.90 -4.13
CA ASP A 161 8.19 3.31 -5.41
C ASP A 161 7.14 2.98 -6.48
N ALA A 162 6.52 4.02 -7.03
CA ALA A 162 5.52 3.89 -8.07
C ALA A 162 5.98 4.59 -9.35
N GLN A 163 5.64 3.99 -10.49
CA GLN A 163 5.77 4.58 -11.80
C GLN A 163 4.38 4.63 -12.44
N PHE A 164 3.97 5.83 -12.84
CA PHE A 164 2.69 6.12 -13.47
C PHE A 164 2.87 6.13 -14.98
N VAL A 165 1.96 5.45 -15.67
CA VAL A 165 2.04 5.23 -17.11
C VAL A 165 0.67 5.43 -17.73
N ASP A 166 0.60 6.20 -18.80
CA ASP A 166 -0.62 6.34 -19.59
C ASP A 166 -0.84 5.04 -20.39
N ILE A 167 -1.99 4.40 -20.19
CA ILE A 167 -2.32 3.13 -20.84
C ILE A 167 -2.70 3.26 -22.32
N ASN A 168 -2.93 4.48 -22.80
CA ASN A 168 -3.25 4.78 -24.20
C ASN A 168 -1.98 5.08 -25.01
N THR A 169 -1.05 5.86 -24.46
CA THR A 169 0.21 6.23 -25.14
C THR A 169 1.37 5.31 -24.77
N CYS A 170 1.26 4.59 -23.64
CA CYS A 170 2.30 3.79 -23.02
C CYS A 170 3.48 4.59 -22.45
N ASP A 171 3.41 5.92 -22.45
CA ASP A 171 4.45 6.82 -21.97
C ASP A 171 4.36 7.06 -20.45
N PRO A 172 5.50 7.32 -19.78
CA PRO A 172 5.48 7.74 -18.39
C PRO A 172 4.69 9.04 -18.22
N VAL A 173 4.05 9.23 -17.06
CA VAL A 173 3.27 10.44 -16.74
C VAL A 173 4.08 11.35 -15.80
N PRO A 174 4.83 12.33 -16.33
CA PRO A 174 5.53 13.31 -15.51
C PRO A 174 4.56 14.32 -14.91
N ASP A 175 5.02 15.05 -13.90
CA ASP A 175 4.30 16.19 -13.29
C ASP A 175 2.93 15.85 -12.69
N LEU A 176 2.70 14.57 -12.43
CA LEU A 176 1.55 14.07 -11.67
C LEU A 176 1.87 14.19 -10.19
N TYR A 177 0.96 14.77 -9.41
CA TYR A 177 1.11 14.79 -7.96
C TYR A 177 0.43 13.55 -7.38
N TRP A 178 1.24 12.68 -6.81
CA TRP A 178 0.82 11.49 -6.10
C TRP A 178 0.77 11.79 -4.60
N GLU A 179 -0.43 11.73 -4.04
CA GLU A 179 -0.69 11.89 -2.63
C GLU A 179 -1.00 10.54 -2.00
N ILE A 180 -0.43 10.30 -0.82
CA ILE A 180 -0.75 9.13 -0.01
C ILE A 180 -1.03 9.51 1.44
N TRP A 181 -1.89 8.72 2.07
CA TRP A 181 -2.04 8.70 3.52
C TRP A 181 -2.36 7.29 4.01
N ASN A 182 -1.89 6.97 5.21
CA ASN A 182 -2.22 5.71 5.86
C ASN A 182 -2.22 5.85 7.38
N CYS A 183 -2.87 4.91 8.06
CA CYS A 183 -2.78 4.82 9.51
C CYS A 183 -1.37 4.36 9.95
N ASN A 184 -1.02 4.68 11.20
CA ASN A 184 0.18 4.13 11.83
C ASN A 184 0.03 2.62 12.10
N SER A 185 1.08 2.01 12.66
CA SER A 185 1.12 0.56 12.94
C SER A 185 0.02 0.07 13.88
N THR A 186 -0.67 0.98 14.59
CA THR A 186 -1.76 0.69 15.52
C THR A 186 -3.15 1.05 14.97
N GLY A 187 -3.25 1.53 13.72
CA GLY A 187 -4.53 1.85 13.09
C GLY A 187 -5.02 3.29 13.31
N VAL A 188 -4.16 4.21 13.75
CA VAL A 188 -4.52 5.64 13.97
C VAL A 188 -4.03 6.51 12.82
N TYR A 189 -4.90 7.35 12.28
CA TYR A 189 -4.59 8.40 11.31
C TYR A 189 -4.25 9.72 12.01
N SER A 190 -3.19 10.39 11.56
CA SER A 190 -2.82 11.74 11.97
C SER A 190 -3.82 12.79 11.49
N GLY A 191 -3.83 13.98 12.09
CA GLY A 191 -4.60 15.13 11.63
C GLY A 191 -6.11 15.01 11.82
N VAL A 192 -6.61 13.95 12.46
CA VAL A 192 -8.04 13.68 12.60
C VAL A 192 -8.38 13.16 13.99
N VAL A 193 -9.35 13.79 14.65
CA VAL A 193 -9.96 13.27 15.89
C VAL A 193 -11.40 12.91 15.57
N ALA A 194 -11.71 11.62 15.56
CA ALA A 194 -13.01 11.10 15.19
C ALA A 194 -13.27 9.74 15.85
N SER A 195 -14.55 9.42 16.08
CA SER A 195 -14.94 8.09 16.54
C SER A 195 -14.40 7.01 15.59
N GLY A 196 -13.75 5.99 16.16
CA GLY A 196 -13.09 4.92 15.40
C GLY A 196 -11.63 5.20 15.00
N ASN A 197 -11.11 6.41 15.22
CA ASN A 197 -9.72 6.75 14.95
C ASN A 197 -8.90 6.93 16.25
N GLY A 198 -8.44 5.83 16.84
CA GLY A 198 -7.61 5.88 18.05
C GLY A 198 -8.32 6.47 19.28
N ASN A 199 -7.60 7.32 20.03
CA ASN A 199 -8.13 8.01 21.20
C ASN A 199 -8.85 9.30 20.78
N VAL A 200 -10.17 9.35 20.96
CA VAL A 200 -11.01 10.52 20.64
C VAL A 200 -10.77 11.73 21.56
N GLU A 201 -10.12 11.54 22.70
CA GLU A 201 -9.79 12.61 23.64
C GLU A 201 -8.41 13.23 23.34
N ASP A 202 -7.63 12.66 22.42
CA ASP A 202 -6.32 13.16 22.05
C ASP A 202 -6.42 14.26 20.98
N GLU A 203 -6.73 15.48 21.41
CA GLU A 203 -6.77 16.65 20.54
C GLU A 203 -5.41 17.00 19.92
N SER A 204 -4.30 16.54 20.51
CA SER A 204 -2.96 16.79 19.97
C SER A 204 -2.78 16.16 18.58
N ASN A 205 -3.52 15.10 18.28
CA ASN A 205 -3.50 14.41 16.99
C ASN A 205 -3.89 15.33 15.82
N LEU A 206 -4.74 16.35 16.04
CA LEU A 206 -5.12 17.33 15.00
C LEU A 206 -3.92 18.11 14.44
N ASN A 207 -2.86 18.26 15.22
CA ASN A 207 -1.65 18.98 14.83
C ASN A 207 -0.55 18.07 14.27
N THR A 208 -0.83 16.78 14.09
CA THR A 208 0.12 15.81 13.55
C THR A 208 -0.10 15.62 12.05
N THR A 209 0.98 15.27 11.35
CA THR A 209 0.93 15.05 9.89
C THR A 209 1.53 13.71 9.49
N PHE A 210 1.92 12.85 10.45
CA PHE A 210 2.62 11.59 10.16
C PHE A 210 1.90 10.74 9.11
N LEU A 211 2.68 10.05 8.29
CA LEU A 211 2.24 9.06 7.30
C LEU A 211 1.31 9.65 6.22
N ARG A 212 1.48 10.95 5.94
CA ARG A 212 0.77 11.70 4.92
C ARG A 212 1.72 12.56 4.11
N GLY A 213 1.50 12.65 2.80
CA GLY A 213 2.26 13.58 1.97
C GLY A 213 2.02 13.42 0.47
N VAL A 214 2.62 14.34 -0.26
CA VAL A 214 2.55 14.47 -1.71
C VAL A 214 3.94 14.35 -2.32
N GLN A 215 4.02 13.70 -3.47
CA GLN A 215 5.21 13.68 -4.32
C GLN A 215 4.82 14.00 -5.77
N ARG A 216 5.64 14.79 -6.45
CA ARG A 216 5.53 15.00 -7.89
C ARG A 216 6.30 13.90 -8.61
N THR A 217 5.73 13.34 -9.68
CA THR A 217 6.44 12.40 -10.55
C THR A 217 7.52 13.11 -11.37
N ASP A 218 8.67 12.45 -11.52
CA ASP A 218 9.78 12.91 -12.36
C ASP A 218 9.52 12.72 -13.87
N GLU A 219 10.49 13.04 -14.74
CA GLU A 219 10.36 12.85 -16.20
C GLU A 219 10.12 11.39 -16.61
N ASN A 220 10.40 10.42 -15.73
CA ASN A 220 10.17 9.00 -15.93
C ASN A 220 8.84 8.53 -15.32
N GLY A 221 7.99 9.48 -14.92
CA GLY A 221 6.67 9.25 -14.34
C GLY A 221 6.74 8.60 -12.97
N ALA A 222 7.85 8.75 -12.24
CA ALA A 222 8.06 8.03 -11.00
C ALA A 222 8.14 8.94 -9.78
N ALA A 223 7.70 8.41 -8.66
CA ALA A 223 7.76 9.06 -7.35
C ALA A 223 8.11 8.02 -6.26
N GLN A 224 8.60 8.51 -5.12
CA GLN A 224 9.02 7.66 -4.00
C GLN A 224 8.61 8.26 -2.66
N PHE A 225 8.13 7.40 -1.77
CA PHE A 225 7.89 7.73 -0.38
C PHE A 225 8.63 6.77 0.55
N GLN A 226 9.07 7.28 1.69
CA GLN A 226 9.44 6.52 2.86
C GLN A 226 8.30 6.65 3.87
N THR A 227 7.68 5.52 4.23
CA THR A 227 6.60 5.43 5.21
C THR A 227 6.82 4.18 6.08
N ILE A 228 5.79 3.72 6.80
CA ILE A 228 5.75 2.42 7.45
C ILE A 228 4.65 1.53 6.88
N PHE A 229 4.80 0.22 6.98
CA PHE A 229 3.72 -0.71 6.69
C PHE A 229 2.53 -0.40 7.61
N PRO A 230 1.34 -0.10 7.06
CA PRO A 230 0.22 0.40 7.83
C PRO A 230 -0.32 -0.68 8.79
N GLY A 231 -0.85 -0.24 9.93
CA GLY A 231 -1.68 -1.08 10.78
C GLY A 231 -3.01 -1.43 10.10
N HIS A 232 -3.88 -2.10 10.85
CA HIS A 232 -5.29 -2.23 10.49
C HIS A 232 -6.12 -1.53 11.56
N TYR A 233 -7.33 -1.16 11.21
CA TYR A 233 -8.30 -0.60 12.14
C TYR A 233 -9.63 -1.32 11.94
N THR A 234 -10.50 -1.20 12.94
CA THR A 234 -11.76 -1.91 12.99
C THR A 234 -12.49 -1.77 11.67
N GLY A 235 -12.68 -2.91 11.03
CA GLY A 235 -13.47 -2.92 9.83
C GLY A 235 -12.73 -2.70 8.52
N ARG A 236 -11.39 -2.73 8.48
CA ARG A 236 -10.61 -2.55 7.24
C ARG A 236 -9.34 -3.39 7.22
N ALA A 237 -8.97 -3.88 6.03
CA ALA A 237 -7.66 -4.50 5.80
C ALA A 237 -6.54 -3.44 5.88
N HIS A 238 -5.28 -3.88 5.95
CA HIS A 238 -4.13 -2.99 5.77
C HIS A 238 -4.18 -2.34 4.38
N HIS A 239 -4.09 -1.01 4.30
CA HIS A 239 -4.13 -0.28 3.03
C HIS A 239 -3.42 1.08 3.13
N ILE A 240 -3.08 1.64 1.96
CA ILE A 240 -2.50 2.97 1.81
C ILE A 240 -3.39 3.69 0.82
N HIS A 241 -4.00 4.78 1.24
CA HIS A 241 -4.81 5.56 0.33
C HIS A 241 -3.94 6.26 -0.70
N VAL A 242 -4.50 6.43 -1.90
CA VAL A 242 -3.83 7.07 -3.01
C VAL A 242 -4.78 8.08 -3.65
N VAL A 243 -4.28 9.29 -3.88
CA VAL A 243 -4.91 10.24 -4.80
C VAL A 243 -3.87 10.66 -5.83
N ALA A 244 -4.28 10.68 -7.09
CA ALA A 244 -3.46 11.21 -8.18
C ALA A 244 -4.09 12.50 -8.69
N HIS A 245 -3.31 13.58 -8.74
CA HIS A 245 -3.75 14.88 -9.22
C HIS A 245 -3.01 15.26 -10.50
N ILE A 246 -3.75 15.68 -11.53
CA ILE A 246 -3.21 16.28 -12.75
C ILE A 246 -3.56 17.76 -12.77
N ASN A 247 -2.66 18.60 -13.29
CA ASN A 247 -2.80 20.07 -13.34
C ASN A 247 -2.95 20.71 -11.95
N ALA A 248 -2.36 20.11 -10.92
CA ALA A 248 -2.30 20.72 -9.60
C ALA A 248 -1.25 21.83 -9.52
N THR A 249 -1.56 22.89 -8.78
CA THR A 249 -0.62 23.98 -8.51
C THR A 249 0.04 23.77 -7.16
N LEU A 250 1.38 23.70 -7.14
CA LEU A 250 2.16 23.72 -5.91
C LEU A 250 2.21 25.16 -5.40
N LEU A 251 1.79 25.35 -4.15
CA LEU A 251 1.83 26.63 -3.46
C LEU A 251 3.22 26.86 -2.83
N SER A 252 3.52 28.11 -2.50
CA SER A 252 4.82 28.51 -1.94
C SER A 252 5.11 27.92 -0.56
N ASN A 253 4.08 27.41 0.14
CA ASN A 253 4.18 26.71 1.42
C ASN A 253 4.36 25.18 1.26
N ASN A 254 4.68 24.69 0.06
CA ASN A 254 4.82 23.27 -0.28
C ASN A 254 3.55 22.43 -0.14
N THR A 255 2.35 23.03 -0.21
CA THR A 255 1.08 22.29 -0.28
C THR A 255 0.46 22.40 -1.68
N LEU A 256 -0.52 21.56 -2.00
CA LEU A 256 -1.29 21.69 -3.25
C LEU A 256 -2.46 22.66 -3.10
N ALA A 257 -2.70 23.47 -4.14
CA ALA A 257 -3.81 24.42 -4.20
C ALA A 257 -5.16 23.74 -4.50
N ASN A 258 -5.13 22.63 -5.24
CA ASN A 258 -6.32 21.89 -5.62
C ASN A 258 -6.63 20.85 -4.54
N SER A 259 -7.89 20.78 -4.09
CA SER A 259 -8.36 19.64 -3.29
C SER A 259 -8.56 18.43 -4.20
N ALA A 260 -8.64 17.23 -3.60
CA ALA A 260 -9.04 16.02 -4.31
C ALA A 260 -10.36 16.20 -5.09
N ASP A 261 -11.23 17.12 -4.67
CA ASP A 261 -12.54 17.37 -5.29
C ASP A 261 -12.50 18.15 -6.61
N THR A 262 -11.39 18.83 -6.95
CA THR A 262 -11.30 19.67 -8.16
C THR A 262 -10.16 19.31 -9.12
N GLY A 263 -9.27 18.39 -8.72
CA GLY A 263 -8.09 18.02 -9.51
C GLY A 263 -7.67 16.54 -9.46
N ALA A 264 -8.36 15.69 -8.68
CA ALA A 264 -8.05 14.27 -8.67
C ALA A 264 -8.49 13.59 -9.97
N VAL A 265 -7.59 12.80 -10.55
CA VAL A 265 -7.88 11.89 -11.67
C VAL A 265 -7.97 10.44 -11.23
N HIS A 266 -7.67 10.17 -9.95
CA HIS A 266 -7.86 8.87 -9.32
C HIS A 266 -7.95 9.02 -7.80
N ILE A 267 -8.86 8.26 -7.18
CA ILE A 267 -8.97 8.09 -5.73
C ILE A 267 -9.05 6.60 -5.43
N GLY A 268 -8.09 6.08 -4.67
CA GLY A 268 -7.84 4.65 -4.48
C GLY A 268 -7.33 4.29 -3.08
N GLN A 269 -7.11 3.00 -2.88
CA GLN A 269 -6.46 2.40 -1.71
C GLN A 269 -5.65 1.16 -2.08
#